data_AF-A0A938JKV3-F1
#
_entry.id   AF-A0A938JKV3-F1
#
_cell.length_a   1.000
_cell.length_b   1.000
_cell.length_c   1.000
_cell.angle_alpha   90.00
_cell.angle_beta   90.00
_cell.angle_gamma   90.00
#
_symmetry.space_group_name_H-M   'P 1'
#
loop_
_entity.id
_entity.type
_entity.pdbx_description
1 polymer ?
#
loop_
_entity_poly.entity_id
_entity_poly.type
_entity_poly.pdbx_seq_one_letter_code
_entity_poly.pdbx_strand_id
1 'polypeptide(L)'
;MGREPREMSDKSLRLRAAARADDGFFSTFVLRKISRTFTNALVETSIKPNTVTAISIVVGLLAAYMASTGKYFASGIVFLFSLVLDCVDGEIARYKSEFSALGAWLDALADRVKEFAYIGALAYSTNDARTWWLALALVILQTVRHLSDYNFVKLQDLYEEKVTTSASTRSGLRYWMKKVLNLPIGERWLLLAFLPLFTSINDSFRVIIILGIFSFIFVVLARARRIFTWPDKILSAPFLVAQRDTVIPIRISGSKIAWTFPSILRGCELVALLIIPLNISPALQFLLIVSVALWHYANLYDSLQGRSTRYGRAGLRVAGRISLCLLAYALGLDSEIVTGLTIYLGLLIVMRGGHNVAKGAV
;
A
#
# COMPACT_ATOMS: atom_id res chain seq x y z
N MET A 1 -12.96 -22.24 44.25
CA MET A 1 -11.58 -22.23 43.73
C MET A 1 -11.48 -21.14 42.65
N GLY A 2 -11.11 -19.93 43.05
CA GLY A 2 -10.76 -18.89 42.09
C GLY A 2 -9.42 -19.27 41.47
N ARG A 3 -9.37 -19.40 40.13
CA ARG A 3 -8.08 -19.50 39.44
C ARG A 3 -7.36 -18.18 39.67
N GLU A 4 -6.22 -18.21 40.36
CA GLU A 4 -5.31 -17.07 40.39
C GLU A 4 -5.05 -16.60 38.95
N PRO A 5 -5.06 -15.28 38.69
CA PRO A 5 -4.72 -14.78 37.37
C PRO A 5 -3.29 -15.23 37.04
N ARG A 6 -3.14 -16.08 36.02
CA ARG A 6 -1.81 -16.52 35.53
C ARG A 6 -0.93 -15.28 35.33
N GLU A 7 0.13 -15.17 36.11
CA GLU A 7 1.18 -14.18 35.86
C GLU A 7 1.65 -14.34 34.41
N MET A 8 1.48 -13.27 33.64
CA MET A 8 1.91 -13.27 32.25
C MET A 8 3.41 -13.03 32.21
N SER A 9 4.16 -14.00 31.66
CA SER A 9 5.61 -13.88 31.42
C SER A 9 5.94 -12.59 30.65
N ASP A 10 7.07 -11.93 30.96
CA ASP A 10 7.56 -10.72 30.28
C ASP A 10 7.59 -10.87 28.75
N LYS A 11 7.98 -12.06 28.25
CA LYS A 11 7.92 -12.42 26.84
C LYS A 11 6.51 -12.23 26.26
N SER A 12 5.49 -12.70 26.97
CA SER A 12 4.10 -12.63 26.51
C SER A 12 3.53 -11.19 26.54
N LEU A 13 3.99 -10.36 27.47
CA LEU A 13 3.66 -8.93 27.52
C LEU A 13 4.30 -8.18 26.35
N ARG A 14 5.58 -8.42 26.08
CA ARG A 14 6.30 -7.84 24.94
C ARG A 14 5.69 -8.26 23.60
N LEU A 15 5.31 -9.53 23.44
CA LEU A 15 4.61 -10.01 22.24
C LEU A 15 3.26 -9.34 22.02
N ARG A 16 2.51 -9.06 23.10
CA ARG A 16 1.25 -8.32 23.01
C ARG A 16 1.48 -6.86 22.62
N ALA A 17 2.48 -6.20 23.21
CA ALA A 17 2.86 -4.84 22.87
C ALA A 17 3.41 -4.70 21.44
N ALA A 18 4.03 -5.75 20.91
CA ALA A 18 4.55 -5.79 19.55
C ALA A 18 3.45 -5.91 18.47
N ALA A 19 2.19 -6.21 18.81
CA ALA A 19 1.10 -6.20 17.84
C ALA A 19 0.57 -4.78 17.60
N ARG A 20 0.29 -4.40 16.34
CA ARG A 20 -0.35 -3.10 16.05
C ARG A 20 -1.75 -3.05 16.69
N ALA A 21 -2.11 -1.88 17.21
CA ALA A 21 -3.34 -1.68 17.98
C ALA A 21 -4.57 -1.27 17.14
N ASP A 22 -4.40 -0.81 15.89
CA ASP A 22 -5.49 -0.20 15.09
C ASP A 22 -5.75 -0.92 13.75
N ASP A 23 -5.71 -2.25 13.76
CA ASP A 23 -5.88 -3.06 12.55
C ASP A 23 -7.35 -3.18 12.07
N GLY A 24 -7.51 -3.69 10.84
CA GLY A 24 -8.80 -4.10 10.30
C GLY A 24 -9.44 -5.26 11.06
N PHE A 25 -10.70 -5.58 10.73
CA PHE A 25 -11.42 -6.71 11.31
C PHE A 25 -10.70 -8.03 11.02
N PHE A 26 -10.41 -8.31 9.75
CA PHE A 26 -9.77 -9.56 9.35
C PHE A 26 -8.37 -9.69 9.97
N SER A 27 -7.60 -8.60 9.93
CA SER A 27 -6.28 -8.55 10.56
C SER A 27 -6.35 -8.82 12.07
N THR A 28 -7.27 -8.18 12.80
CA THR A 28 -7.38 -8.34 14.25
C THR A 28 -7.82 -9.73 14.67
N PHE A 29 -8.84 -10.30 14.01
CA PHE A 29 -9.46 -11.55 14.45
C PHE A 29 -8.83 -12.81 13.89
N VAL A 30 -8.13 -12.71 12.75
CA VAL A 30 -7.52 -13.84 12.06
C VAL A 30 -5.99 -13.67 11.98
N LEU A 31 -5.51 -12.68 11.22
CA LEU A 31 -4.08 -12.58 10.90
C LEU A 31 -3.22 -12.45 12.14
N ARG A 32 -3.59 -11.60 13.10
CA ARG A 32 -2.85 -11.37 14.35
C ARG A 32 -2.78 -12.60 15.25
N LYS A 33 -3.76 -13.50 15.18
CA LYS A 33 -3.70 -14.75 15.95
C LYS A 33 -2.66 -15.69 15.35
N ILE A 34 -2.60 -15.74 14.02
CA ILE A 34 -1.66 -16.59 13.29
C ILE A 34 -0.25 -16.01 13.38
N SER A 35 -0.06 -14.71 13.08
CA SER A 35 1.25 -14.05 13.09
C SER A 35 1.92 -14.15 14.45
N ARG A 36 1.18 -13.93 15.55
CA ARG A 36 1.74 -14.03 16.91
C ARG A 36 2.34 -15.40 17.22
N THR A 37 1.77 -16.48 16.69
CA THR A 37 2.33 -17.83 16.86
C THR A 37 3.68 -17.95 16.17
N PHE A 38 3.79 -17.48 14.92
CA PHE A 38 5.05 -17.45 14.18
C PHE A 38 6.06 -16.51 14.83
N THR A 39 5.63 -15.31 15.23
CA THR A 39 6.46 -14.34 15.95
C THR A 39 7.02 -14.95 17.22
N ASN A 40 6.19 -15.59 18.06
CA ASN A 40 6.64 -16.23 19.30
C ASN A 40 7.73 -17.29 19.08
N ALA A 41 7.66 -18.04 17.97
CA ALA A 41 8.66 -19.02 17.60
C ALA A 41 9.94 -18.39 17.04
N LEU A 42 9.83 -17.27 16.31
CA LEU A 42 10.95 -16.66 15.60
C LEU A 42 11.70 -15.61 16.43
N VAL A 43 11.09 -14.98 17.44
CA VAL A 43 11.71 -13.89 18.21
C VAL A 43 12.96 -14.31 18.99
N GLU A 44 13.08 -15.59 19.35
CA GLU A 44 14.25 -16.15 20.03
C GLU A 44 15.37 -16.58 19.07
N THR A 45 15.10 -16.57 17.76
CA THR A 45 16.11 -16.85 16.73
C THR A 45 16.87 -15.59 16.32
N SER A 46 17.96 -15.74 15.57
CA SER A 46 18.74 -14.63 15.01
C SER A 46 18.13 -14.00 13.75
N ILE A 47 16.91 -14.40 13.34
CA ILE A 47 16.26 -13.87 12.13
C ILE A 47 15.99 -12.36 12.27
N LYS A 48 16.31 -11.62 11.21
CA LYS A 48 16.09 -10.17 11.13
C LYS A 48 14.73 -9.85 10.49
N PRO A 49 14.08 -8.73 10.86
CA PRO A 49 12.82 -8.30 10.23
C PRO A 49 12.88 -8.26 8.71
N ASN A 50 13.91 -7.63 8.14
CA ASN A 50 14.07 -7.51 6.69
C ASN A 50 14.16 -8.88 5.98
N THR A 51 14.68 -9.91 6.66
CA THR A 51 14.72 -11.27 6.12
C THR A 51 13.30 -11.86 6.02
N VAL A 52 12.48 -11.65 7.05
CA VAL A 52 11.07 -12.06 7.03
C VAL A 52 10.29 -11.30 5.96
N THR A 53 10.53 -9.99 5.79
CA THR A 53 9.93 -9.22 4.69
C THR A 53 10.33 -9.75 3.31
N ALA A 54 11.62 -10.09 3.11
CA ALA A 54 12.07 -10.66 1.85
C ALA A 54 11.39 -12.01 1.55
N ILE A 55 11.27 -12.88 2.56
CA ILE A 55 10.52 -14.15 2.45
C ILE A 55 9.06 -13.86 2.13
N SER A 56 8.43 -12.87 2.77
CA SER A 56 7.03 -12.50 2.51
C SER A 56 6.81 -12.09 1.06
N ILE A 57 7.72 -11.29 0.48
CA ILE A 57 7.69 -10.91 -0.93
C ILE A 57 7.79 -12.15 -1.83
N VAL A 58 8.76 -13.03 -1.59
CA VAL A 58 8.94 -14.26 -2.40
C VAL A 58 7.69 -15.14 -2.34
N VAL A 59 7.09 -15.32 -1.15
CA VAL A 59 5.85 -16.09 -0.98
C VAL A 59 4.68 -15.42 -1.73
N GLY A 60 4.56 -14.09 -1.68
CA GLY A 60 3.53 -13.37 -2.42
C GLY A 60 3.70 -13.47 -3.94
N LEU A 61 4.93 -13.44 -4.45
CA LEU A 61 5.23 -13.67 -5.87
C LEU A 61 4.98 -15.13 -6.29
N LEU A 62 5.27 -16.09 -5.42
CA LEU A 62 4.90 -17.50 -5.64
C LEU A 62 3.38 -17.66 -5.73
N ALA A 63 2.62 -16.99 -4.86
CA ALA A 63 1.17 -16.94 -4.96
C ALA A 63 0.70 -16.35 -6.30
N ALA A 64 1.31 -15.24 -6.76
CA ALA A 64 1.00 -14.67 -8.07
C ALA A 64 1.29 -15.68 -9.20
N TYR A 65 2.44 -16.35 -9.19
CA TYR A 65 2.74 -17.42 -10.16
C TYR A 65 1.71 -18.58 -10.12
N MET A 66 1.29 -19.00 -8.93
CA MET A 66 0.26 -20.03 -8.80
C MET A 66 -1.09 -19.55 -9.36
N ALA A 67 -1.46 -18.29 -9.12
CA ALA A 67 -2.67 -17.69 -9.66
C ALA A 67 -2.64 -17.62 -11.20
N SER A 68 -1.50 -17.24 -11.80
CA SER A 68 -1.36 -17.16 -13.26
C SER A 68 -1.52 -18.51 -13.96
N THR A 69 -1.24 -19.61 -13.26
CA THR A 69 -1.42 -20.99 -13.73
C THR A 69 -2.80 -21.59 -13.40
N GLY A 70 -3.74 -20.79 -12.89
CA GLY A 70 -5.11 -21.23 -12.59
C GLY A 70 -5.29 -21.95 -11.26
N LYS A 71 -4.26 -22.06 -10.41
CA LYS A 71 -4.32 -22.73 -9.10
C LYS A 71 -4.93 -21.85 -8.01
N TYR A 72 -6.12 -21.30 -8.26
CA TYR A 72 -6.71 -20.20 -7.48
C TYR A 72 -6.85 -20.48 -5.98
N PHE A 73 -7.25 -21.68 -5.59
CA PHE A 73 -7.41 -22.03 -4.17
C PHE A 73 -6.06 -21.98 -3.44
N ALA A 74 -5.06 -22.70 -3.98
CA ALA A 74 -3.74 -22.74 -3.39
C ALA A 74 -3.05 -21.37 -3.46
N SER A 75 -3.22 -20.62 -4.55
CA SER A 75 -2.67 -19.27 -4.68
C SER A 75 -3.25 -18.31 -3.65
N GLY A 76 -4.57 -18.37 -3.39
CA GLY A 76 -5.22 -17.53 -2.38
C GLY A 76 -4.71 -17.81 -0.97
N ILE A 77 -4.51 -19.07 -0.61
CA ILE A 77 -3.92 -19.46 0.69
C ILE A 77 -2.48 -18.94 0.82
N VAL A 78 -1.64 -19.16 -0.19
CA VAL A 78 -0.24 -18.69 -0.19
C VAL A 78 -0.17 -17.17 -0.17
N PHE A 79 -1.09 -16.48 -0.85
CA PHE A 79 -1.18 -15.02 -0.86
C PHE A 79 -1.49 -14.47 0.53
N LEU A 80 -2.48 -15.03 1.22
CA LEU A 80 -2.79 -14.63 2.60
C LEU A 80 -1.69 -15.01 3.59
N PHE A 81 -1.00 -16.12 3.36
CA PHE A 81 0.17 -16.48 4.17
C PHE A 81 1.29 -15.45 4.02
N SER A 82 1.51 -14.89 2.82
CA SER A 82 2.46 -13.78 2.65
C SER A 82 2.10 -12.54 3.48
N LEU A 83 0.81 -12.27 3.69
CA LEU A 83 0.33 -11.19 4.56
C LEU A 83 0.52 -11.50 6.05
N VAL A 84 0.43 -12.78 6.44
CA VAL A 84 0.79 -13.23 7.79
C VAL A 84 2.27 -12.96 8.05
N LEU A 85 3.16 -13.31 7.12
CA LEU A 85 4.60 -13.07 7.25
C LEU A 85 4.92 -11.57 7.33
N ASP A 86 4.20 -10.73 6.59
CA ASP A 86 4.27 -9.27 6.70
C ASP A 86 3.89 -8.77 8.10
N CYS A 87 2.87 -9.37 8.72
CA CYS A 87 2.56 -9.06 10.12
C CYS A 87 3.70 -9.47 11.07
N VAL A 88 4.35 -10.61 10.81
CA VAL A 88 5.45 -11.16 11.62
C VAL A 88 6.68 -10.26 11.56
N ASP A 89 7.05 -9.73 10.38
CA ASP A 89 8.26 -8.89 10.27
C ASP A 89 8.19 -7.65 11.18
N GLY A 90 7.04 -6.96 11.19
CA GLY A 90 6.84 -5.76 11.98
C GLY A 90 6.71 -6.08 13.46
N GLU A 91 6.13 -7.24 13.80
CA GLU A 91 6.07 -7.73 15.17
C GLU A 91 7.48 -8.05 15.70
N ILE A 92 8.33 -8.70 14.91
CA ILE A 92 9.73 -8.96 15.27
C ILE A 92 10.50 -7.64 15.40
N ALA A 93 10.33 -6.70 14.47
CA ALA A 93 10.99 -5.39 14.52
C ALA A 93 10.65 -4.63 15.82
N ARG A 94 9.37 -4.63 16.23
CA ARG A 94 8.93 -4.00 17.48
C ARG A 94 9.38 -4.77 18.72
N TYR A 95 9.36 -6.10 18.67
CA TYR A 95 9.79 -6.94 19.79
C TYR A 95 11.29 -6.80 20.07
N LYS A 96 12.12 -6.79 19.02
CA LYS A 96 13.58 -6.68 19.10
C LYS A 96 14.09 -5.23 19.10
N SER A 97 13.21 -4.26 18.90
CA SER A 97 13.55 -2.84 18.66
C SER A 97 14.52 -2.66 17.48
N GLU A 98 14.44 -3.52 16.46
CA GLU A 98 15.27 -3.49 15.26
C GLU A 98 14.55 -2.76 14.12
N PHE A 99 14.75 -1.45 14.03
CA PHE A 99 14.23 -0.63 12.93
C PHE A 99 15.37 -0.25 11.98
N SER A 100 15.08 -0.24 10.68
CA SER A 100 16.09 0.13 9.67
C SER A 100 15.48 0.92 8.52
N ALA A 101 16.32 1.72 7.86
CA ALA A 101 15.97 2.48 6.67
C ALA A 101 15.42 1.60 5.54
N LEU A 102 16.12 0.46 5.33
CA LEU A 102 15.75 -0.55 4.36
C LEU A 102 14.43 -1.21 4.75
N GLY A 103 14.24 -1.55 6.02
CA GLY A 103 12.98 -2.13 6.51
C GLY A 103 11.79 -1.18 6.29
N ALA A 104 11.94 0.10 6.59
CA ALA A 104 10.89 1.09 6.36
C ALA A 104 10.60 1.34 4.87
N TRP A 105 11.59 1.14 3.98
CA TRP A 105 11.40 1.20 2.53
C TRP A 105 10.81 -0.09 1.96
N LEU A 106 11.12 -1.25 2.53
CA LEU A 106 10.51 -2.53 2.18
C LEU A 106 9.04 -2.58 2.63
N ASP A 107 8.72 -2.20 3.87
CA ASP A 107 7.35 -2.07 4.40
C ASP A 107 6.49 -1.16 3.50
N ALA A 108 7.11 -0.13 2.92
CA ALA A 108 6.44 0.78 2.00
C ALA A 108 5.98 0.15 0.68
N LEU A 109 6.74 -0.82 0.16
CA LEU A 109 6.56 -1.34 -1.20
C LEU A 109 6.13 -2.80 -1.25
N ALA A 110 6.54 -3.62 -0.28
CA ALA A 110 6.35 -5.07 -0.27
C ALA A 110 4.89 -5.45 -0.52
N ASP A 111 3.98 -4.87 0.25
CA ASP A 111 2.54 -5.10 0.10
C ASP A 111 2.02 -4.69 -1.29
N ARG A 112 2.49 -3.58 -1.84
CA ARG A 112 2.05 -3.11 -3.15
C ARG A 112 2.56 -4.00 -4.27
N VAL A 113 3.81 -4.44 -4.19
CA VAL A 113 4.41 -5.38 -5.14
C VAL A 113 3.64 -6.70 -5.13
N LYS A 114 3.40 -7.28 -3.93
CA LYS A 114 2.64 -8.53 -3.78
C LYS A 114 1.20 -8.39 -4.32
N GLU A 115 0.49 -7.34 -3.91
CA GLU A 115 -0.90 -7.09 -4.32
C GLU A 115 -1.03 -6.89 -5.84
N PHE A 116 -0.19 -6.03 -6.44
CA PHE A 116 -0.25 -5.74 -7.87
C PHE A 116 0.23 -6.92 -8.72
N ALA A 117 1.23 -7.68 -8.27
CA ALA A 117 1.64 -8.92 -8.94
C ALA A 117 0.51 -9.95 -8.94
N TYR A 118 -0.19 -10.12 -7.81
CA TYR A 118 -1.32 -11.05 -7.70
C TYR A 118 -2.50 -10.63 -8.60
N ILE A 119 -2.84 -9.33 -8.63
CA ILE A 119 -3.87 -8.78 -9.52
C ILE A 119 -3.50 -9.03 -10.99
N GLY A 120 -2.25 -8.72 -11.38
CA GLY A 120 -1.77 -8.96 -12.75
C GLY A 120 -1.77 -10.43 -13.13
N ALA A 121 -1.42 -11.32 -12.20
CA ALA A 121 -1.44 -12.76 -12.43
C ALA A 121 -2.85 -13.32 -12.63
N LEU A 122 -3.83 -12.86 -11.85
CA LEU A 122 -5.24 -13.19 -12.06
C LEU A 122 -5.74 -12.66 -13.42
N ALA A 123 -5.33 -11.46 -13.83
CA ALA A 123 -5.68 -10.94 -15.15
C ALA A 123 -5.04 -11.75 -16.29
N TYR A 124 -3.80 -12.19 -16.09
CA TYR A 124 -3.09 -13.03 -17.04
C TYR A 124 -3.76 -14.40 -17.21
N SER A 125 -4.24 -15.02 -16.12
CA SER A 125 -4.80 -16.38 -16.17
C SER A 125 -6.10 -16.49 -16.97
N THR A 126 -6.81 -15.39 -17.22
CA THR A 126 -8.05 -15.39 -18.01
C THR A 126 -7.82 -15.33 -19.51
N ASN A 127 -6.64 -14.86 -19.95
CA ASN A 127 -6.36 -14.51 -21.34
C ASN A 127 -7.44 -13.58 -21.97
N ASP A 128 -8.08 -12.73 -21.16
CA ASP A 128 -9.16 -11.82 -21.58
C ASP A 128 -8.72 -10.36 -21.41
N ALA A 129 -8.79 -9.60 -22.50
CA ALA A 129 -8.46 -8.18 -22.52
C ALA A 129 -9.33 -7.36 -21.54
N ARG A 130 -10.58 -7.76 -21.30
CA ARG A 130 -11.48 -7.07 -20.36
C ARG A 130 -10.97 -7.19 -18.92
N THR A 131 -10.36 -8.32 -18.56
CA THR A 131 -9.82 -8.53 -17.22
C THR A 131 -8.66 -7.58 -16.94
N TRP A 132 -7.83 -7.29 -17.95
CA TRP A 132 -6.73 -6.31 -17.83
C TRP A 132 -7.24 -4.90 -17.56
N TRP A 133 -8.31 -4.46 -18.20
CA TRP A 133 -8.92 -3.15 -17.93
C TRP A 133 -9.47 -3.05 -16.51
N LEU A 134 -10.07 -4.13 -16.00
CA LEU A 134 -10.52 -4.21 -14.61
C LEU A 134 -9.33 -4.21 -13.62
N ALA A 135 -8.25 -4.92 -13.94
CA ALA A 135 -7.03 -4.94 -13.15
C ALA A 135 -6.39 -3.54 -13.07
N LEU A 136 -6.33 -2.81 -14.19
CA LEU A 136 -5.86 -1.43 -14.27
C LEU A 136 -6.72 -0.49 -13.41
N ALA A 137 -8.04 -0.57 -13.55
CA ALA A 137 -8.97 0.22 -12.74
C ALA A 137 -8.78 -0.05 -11.23
N LEU A 138 -8.56 -1.31 -10.86
CA LEU A 138 -8.32 -1.71 -9.48
C LEU A 138 -6.99 -1.14 -8.95
N VAL A 139 -5.89 -1.24 -9.71
CA VAL A 139 -4.58 -0.66 -9.32
C VAL A 139 -4.67 0.85 -9.14
N ILE A 140 -5.35 1.56 -10.05
CA ILE A 140 -5.52 3.01 -9.97
C ILE A 140 -6.33 3.39 -8.73
N LEU A 141 -7.49 2.76 -8.54
CA LEU A 141 -8.37 3.01 -7.39
C LEU A 141 -7.62 2.79 -6.07
N GLN A 142 -6.91 1.67 -5.95
CA GLN A 142 -6.15 1.35 -4.75
C GLN A 142 -5.00 2.33 -4.51
N THR A 143 -4.31 2.76 -5.57
CA THR A 143 -3.21 3.73 -5.48
C THR A 143 -3.71 5.08 -4.98
N VAL A 144 -4.74 5.64 -5.61
CA VAL A 144 -5.33 6.93 -5.22
C VAL A 144 -5.80 6.90 -3.76
N ARG A 145 -6.53 5.84 -3.41
CA ARG A 145 -7.07 5.65 -2.08
C ARG A 145 -5.98 5.53 -1.01
N HIS A 146 -5.03 4.64 -1.20
CA HIS A 146 -4.03 4.36 -0.16
C HIS A 146 -3.10 5.55 0.09
N LEU A 147 -2.69 6.26 -0.98
CA LEU A 147 -1.95 7.52 -0.85
C LEU A 147 -2.76 8.55 -0.08
N SER A 148 -4.07 8.62 -0.35
CA SER A 148 -4.97 9.53 0.34
C SER A 148 -5.08 9.19 1.83
N ASP A 149 -5.10 7.89 2.16
CA ASP A 149 -5.17 7.41 3.54
C ASP A 149 -3.94 7.85 4.35
N TYR A 150 -2.74 7.62 3.82
CA TYR A 150 -1.50 8.04 4.47
C TYR A 150 -1.40 9.56 4.64
N ASN A 151 -1.74 10.31 3.59
CA ASN A 151 -1.69 11.76 3.63
C ASN A 151 -2.64 12.35 4.68
N PHE A 152 -3.84 11.78 4.79
CA PHE A 152 -4.80 12.22 5.80
C PHE A 152 -4.33 11.89 7.21
N VAL A 153 -3.88 10.64 7.47
CA VAL A 153 -3.42 10.22 8.81
C VAL A 153 -2.24 11.10 9.27
N LYS A 154 -1.27 11.36 8.39
CA LYS A 154 -0.13 12.21 8.75
C LYS A 154 -0.54 13.66 8.98
N LEU A 155 -1.50 14.18 8.23
CA LEU A 155 -2.05 15.52 8.45
C LEU A 155 -2.84 15.58 9.77
N GLN A 156 -3.60 14.54 10.07
CA GLN A 156 -4.36 14.41 11.31
C GLN A 156 -3.43 14.46 12.53
N ASP A 157 -2.29 13.76 12.50
CA ASP A 157 -1.28 13.81 13.57
C ASP A 157 -0.74 15.23 13.85
N LEU A 158 -0.82 16.16 12.88
CA LEU A 158 -0.41 17.56 13.09
C LEU A 158 -1.49 18.38 13.80
N TYR A 159 -2.76 18.07 13.56
CA TYR A 159 -3.90 18.80 14.10
C TYR A 159 -4.41 18.25 15.42
N GLU A 160 -4.31 16.94 15.61
CA GLU A 160 -4.78 16.23 16.78
C GLU A 160 -3.55 15.84 17.60
N GLU A 161 -3.35 16.51 18.72
CA GLU A 161 -2.39 16.06 19.73
C GLU A 161 -2.75 14.62 20.12
N LYS A 162 -1.76 13.72 20.16
CA LYS A 162 -2.01 12.36 20.64
C LYS A 162 -2.36 12.44 22.12
N VAL A 163 -3.63 12.61 22.42
CA VAL A 163 -4.13 12.42 23.78
C VAL A 163 -3.79 10.98 24.14
N THR A 164 -2.84 10.79 25.06
CA THR A 164 -2.57 9.53 25.75
C THR A 164 -3.76 9.20 26.64
N THR A 165 -4.93 9.03 26.03
CA THR A 165 -6.02 8.33 26.67
C THR A 165 -5.58 6.87 26.71
N SER A 166 -5.60 6.28 27.91
CA SER A 166 -5.51 4.84 28.07
C SER A 166 -6.36 4.19 26.98
N ALA A 167 -5.78 3.22 26.26
CA ALA A 167 -6.42 2.61 25.10
C ALA A 167 -7.79 2.07 25.50
N SER A 168 -8.84 2.90 25.38
CA SER A 168 -10.19 2.45 25.62
C SER A 168 -10.43 1.41 24.55
N THR A 169 -10.73 0.20 24.99
CA THR A 169 -10.98 -0.92 24.10
C THR A 169 -12.16 -0.53 23.23
N ARG A 170 -11.88 0.02 22.03
CA ARG A 170 -12.91 0.40 21.06
C ARG A 170 -13.50 -0.90 20.54
N SER A 171 -14.46 -1.42 21.29
CA SER A 171 -15.12 -2.69 21.03
C SER A 171 -16.60 -2.45 20.78
N GLY A 172 -17.17 -3.18 19.82
CA GLY A 172 -18.61 -3.17 19.55
C GLY A 172 -18.94 -3.36 18.08
N LEU A 173 -20.17 -3.78 17.80
CA LEU A 173 -20.64 -4.07 16.45
C LEU A 173 -20.49 -2.86 15.51
N ARG A 174 -20.92 -1.67 15.95
CA ARG A 174 -20.83 -0.43 15.15
C ARG A 174 -19.39 -0.07 14.79
N TYR A 175 -18.43 -0.32 15.69
CA TYR A 175 -17.01 -0.06 15.42
C TYR A 175 -16.47 -0.99 14.34
N TRP A 176 -16.73 -2.30 14.48
CA TRP A 176 -16.29 -3.29 13.51
C TRP A 176 -16.97 -3.14 12.15
N MET A 177 -18.26 -2.80 12.11
CA MET A 177 -18.96 -2.47 10.87
C MET A 177 -18.28 -1.31 10.14
N LYS A 178 -17.91 -0.22 10.85
CA LYS A 178 -17.18 0.90 10.24
C LYS A 178 -15.80 0.47 9.71
N LYS A 179 -15.09 -0.40 10.44
CA LYS A 179 -13.79 -0.94 10.00
C LYS A 179 -13.93 -1.82 8.76
N VAL A 180 -14.95 -2.69 8.69
CA VAL A 180 -15.21 -3.52 7.50
C VAL A 180 -15.63 -2.66 6.30
N LEU A 181 -16.49 -1.66 6.50
CA LEU A 181 -16.88 -0.70 5.46
C LEU A 181 -15.69 0.12 4.95
N ASN A 182 -14.68 0.36 5.79
CA ASN A 182 -13.42 0.96 5.37
C ASN A 182 -12.56 0.00 4.52
N LEU A 183 -12.99 -1.23 4.24
CA LEU A 183 -12.28 -2.22 3.43
C LEU A 183 -10.73 -2.14 3.52
N PRO A 184 -10.13 -2.33 4.71
CA PRO A 184 -8.69 -2.24 4.93
C PRO A 184 -7.91 -3.28 4.12
N ILE A 185 -6.57 -3.22 4.20
CA ILE A 185 -5.66 -4.07 3.42
C ILE A 185 -6.02 -5.55 3.56
N GLY A 186 -6.21 -6.04 4.80
CA GLY A 186 -6.52 -7.44 5.06
C GLY A 186 -7.82 -7.91 4.40
N GLU A 187 -8.90 -7.12 4.49
CA GLU A 187 -10.19 -7.42 3.89
C GLU A 187 -10.12 -7.44 2.36
N ARG A 188 -9.38 -6.51 1.74
CA ARG A 188 -9.17 -6.50 0.29
C ARG A 188 -8.39 -7.73 -0.18
N TRP A 189 -7.34 -8.10 0.55
CA TRP A 189 -6.53 -9.27 0.25
C TRP A 189 -7.32 -10.56 0.41
N LEU A 190 -8.20 -10.63 1.42
CA LEU A 190 -9.15 -11.73 1.58
C LEU A 190 -10.08 -11.84 0.37
N LEU A 191 -10.65 -10.73 -0.11
CA LEU A 191 -11.49 -10.72 -1.31
C LEU A 191 -10.71 -11.17 -2.55
N LEU A 192 -9.49 -10.65 -2.76
CA LEU A 192 -8.64 -11.06 -3.88
C LEU A 192 -8.29 -12.56 -3.84
N ALA A 193 -8.07 -13.11 -2.64
CA ALA A 193 -7.71 -14.50 -2.46
C ALA A 193 -8.88 -15.47 -2.69
N PHE A 194 -10.08 -15.13 -2.18
CA PHE A 194 -11.20 -16.08 -2.10
C PHE A 194 -12.32 -15.83 -3.09
N LEU A 195 -12.60 -14.58 -3.48
CA LEU A 195 -13.72 -14.28 -4.36
C LEU A 195 -13.62 -14.97 -5.75
N PRO A 196 -12.41 -15.12 -6.35
CA PRO A 196 -12.24 -15.87 -7.59
C PRO A 196 -12.55 -17.36 -7.51
N LEU A 197 -12.74 -17.92 -6.31
CA LEU A 197 -13.13 -19.33 -6.14
C LEU A 197 -14.63 -19.55 -6.33
N PHE A 198 -15.42 -18.48 -6.18
CA PHE A 198 -16.87 -18.53 -6.23
C PHE A 198 -17.45 -17.79 -7.43
N THR A 199 -16.64 -16.99 -8.11
CA THR A 199 -17.05 -16.14 -9.23
C THR A 199 -15.97 -16.10 -10.31
N SER A 200 -16.32 -15.60 -11.51
CA SER A 200 -15.31 -15.32 -12.52
C SER A 200 -14.32 -14.25 -12.03
N ILE A 201 -13.08 -14.25 -12.52
CA ILE A 201 -12.08 -13.22 -12.15
C ILE A 201 -12.57 -11.82 -12.55
N ASN A 202 -13.28 -11.69 -13.68
CA ASN A 202 -13.91 -10.45 -14.10
C ASN A 202 -14.93 -9.94 -13.07
N ASP A 203 -15.83 -10.82 -12.60
CA ASP A 203 -16.84 -10.42 -11.63
C ASP A 203 -16.24 -10.17 -10.24
N SER A 204 -15.22 -10.95 -9.86
CA SER A 204 -14.41 -10.68 -8.66
C SER A 204 -13.83 -9.27 -8.67
N PHE A 205 -13.17 -8.87 -9.77
CA PHE A 205 -12.62 -7.52 -9.89
C PHE A 205 -13.70 -6.45 -9.88
N ARG A 206 -14.82 -6.65 -10.57
CA ARG A 206 -15.96 -5.70 -10.54
C ARG A 206 -16.49 -5.50 -9.13
N VAL A 207 -16.72 -6.58 -8.38
CA VAL A 207 -17.19 -6.51 -6.99
C VAL A 207 -16.18 -5.76 -6.13
N ILE A 208 -14.88 -6.08 -6.24
CA ILE A 208 -13.83 -5.41 -5.45
C ILE A 208 -13.73 -3.92 -5.81
N ILE A 209 -13.85 -3.55 -7.08
CA ILE A 209 -13.87 -2.15 -7.52
C ILE A 209 -15.08 -1.42 -6.94
N ILE A 210 -16.28 -2.00 -7.04
CA ILE A 210 -17.52 -1.40 -6.52
C ILE A 210 -17.41 -1.18 -5.01
N LEU A 211 -17.02 -2.22 -4.26
CA LEU A 211 -16.79 -2.11 -2.82
C LEU A 211 -15.69 -1.09 -2.50
N GLY A 212 -14.63 -1.05 -3.29
CA GLY A 212 -13.54 -0.09 -3.18
C GLY A 212 -13.99 1.36 -3.35
N ILE A 213 -14.86 1.64 -4.33
CA ILE A 213 -15.44 2.96 -4.60
C ILE A 213 -16.35 3.38 -3.44
N PHE A 214 -17.30 2.52 -3.03
CA PHE A 214 -18.18 2.80 -1.90
C PHE A 214 -17.40 3.11 -0.63
N SER A 215 -16.39 2.29 -0.37
CA SER A 215 -15.52 2.44 0.77
C SER A 215 -14.67 3.72 0.69
N PHE A 216 -14.16 4.10 -0.48
CA PHE A 216 -13.43 5.36 -0.67
C PHE A 216 -14.32 6.58 -0.44
N ILE A 217 -15.55 6.58 -0.98
CA ILE A 217 -16.55 7.65 -0.75
C ILE A 217 -16.85 7.76 0.75
N PHE A 218 -17.14 6.64 1.41
CA PHE A 218 -17.42 6.61 2.84
C PHE A 218 -16.29 7.23 3.67
N VAL A 219 -15.03 6.89 3.34
CA VAL A 219 -13.84 7.41 4.02
C VAL A 219 -13.65 8.89 3.77
N VAL A 220 -13.76 9.35 2.53
CA VAL A 220 -13.62 10.77 2.19
C VAL A 220 -14.68 11.61 2.91
N LEU A 221 -15.94 11.15 2.96
CA LEU A 221 -17.00 11.84 3.69
C LEU A 221 -16.74 11.87 5.20
N ALA A 222 -16.27 10.76 5.78
CA ALA A 222 -15.90 10.72 7.20
C ALA A 222 -14.75 11.69 7.52
N ARG A 223 -13.75 11.78 6.64
CA ARG A 223 -12.62 12.72 6.76
C ARG A 223 -13.04 14.17 6.57
N ALA A 224 -13.91 14.45 5.60
CA ALA A 224 -14.47 15.78 5.40
C ALA A 224 -15.16 16.27 6.67
N ARG A 225 -16.01 15.43 7.29
CA ARG A 225 -16.64 15.74 8.58
C ARG A 225 -15.62 16.02 9.69
N ARG A 226 -14.55 15.22 9.77
CA ARG A 226 -13.50 15.37 10.78
C ARG A 226 -12.69 16.65 10.62
N ILE A 227 -12.44 17.08 9.38
CA ILE A 227 -11.73 18.33 9.10
C ILE A 227 -12.45 19.55 9.70
N PHE A 228 -13.78 19.52 9.76
CA PHE A 228 -14.57 20.59 10.39
C PHE A 228 -14.42 20.65 11.91
N THR A 229 -13.87 19.63 12.56
CA THR A 229 -13.59 19.65 14.02
C THR A 229 -12.21 20.19 14.34
N TRP A 230 -11.33 20.39 13.36
CA TRP A 230 -9.99 20.92 13.57
C TRP A 230 -10.00 22.45 13.74
N PRO A 231 -9.09 23.02 14.55
CA PRO A 231 -8.99 24.47 14.69
C PRO A 231 -8.67 25.15 13.35
N ASP A 232 -9.09 26.40 13.18
CA ASP A 232 -8.86 27.18 11.94
C ASP A 232 -7.42 27.66 11.74
N LYS A 233 -6.48 27.11 12.53
CA LYS A 233 -5.06 27.33 12.37
C LYS A 233 -4.55 26.60 11.12
N ILE A 234 -3.81 27.31 10.28
CA ILE A 234 -3.11 26.71 9.13
C ILE A 234 -1.77 26.16 9.60
N LEU A 235 -1.60 24.84 9.51
CA LEU A 235 -0.34 24.17 9.82
C LEU A 235 0.46 23.91 8.54
N SER A 236 1.77 24.11 8.62
CA SER A 236 2.66 23.75 7.52
C SER A 236 2.78 22.23 7.42
N ALA A 237 2.60 21.68 6.22
CA ALA A 237 2.72 20.25 5.95
C ALA A 237 3.78 19.98 4.86
N PRO A 238 5.08 20.04 5.20
CA PRO A 238 6.16 19.88 4.22
C PRO A 238 6.14 18.53 3.50
N PHE A 239 5.68 17.47 4.15
CA PHE A 239 5.58 16.12 3.56
C PHE A 239 4.65 16.09 2.33
N LEU A 240 3.57 16.89 2.31
CA LEU A 240 2.68 17.00 1.15
C LEU A 240 3.38 17.71 -0.01
N VAL A 241 4.22 18.71 0.29
CA VAL A 241 5.01 19.44 -0.72
C VAL A 241 6.14 18.56 -1.25
N ALA A 242 6.74 17.71 -0.42
CA ALA A 242 7.79 16.78 -0.82
C ALA A 242 7.27 15.68 -1.77
N GLN A 243 5.97 15.36 -1.71
CA GLN A 243 5.29 14.52 -2.69
C GLN A 243 4.99 15.25 -4.00
N ARG A 244 5.36 16.51 -4.16
CA ARG A 244 5.14 17.21 -5.42
C ARG A 244 5.97 16.55 -6.52
N ASP A 245 5.26 15.97 -7.47
CA ASP A 245 5.86 15.35 -8.65
C ASP A 245 5.56 16.18 -9.91
N THR A 246 5.50 17.50 -9.76
CA THR A 246 5.21 18.48 -10.81
C THR A 246 6.32 19.51 -10.96
N VAL A 247 6.48 20.02 -12.18
CA VAL A 247 7.38 21.13 -12.47
C VAL A 247 6.81 22.45 -11.95
N ILE A 248 5.48 22.63 -12.02
CA ILE A 248 4.78 23.85 -11.61
C ILE A 248 4.86 24.03 -10.08
N PRO A 249 5.26 25.21 -9.56
CA PRO A 249 5.40 25.50 -8.14
C PRO A 249 4.07 25.73 -7.43
N ILE A 250 3.16 24.74 -7.48
CA ILE A 250 1.91 24.77 -6.73
C ILE A 250 2.22 24.57 -5.24
N ARG A 251 1.85 25.54 -4.40
CA ARG A 251 2.01 25.45 -2.93
C ARG A 251 0.80 24.71 -2.36
N ILE A 252 1.01 23.44 -2.03
CA ILE A 252 -0.06 22.53 -1.57
C ILE A 252 -0.28 22.64 -0.06
N SER A 253 0.79 22.92 0.72
CA SER A 253 0.70 23.11 2.17
C SER A 253 0.00 24.42 2.50
N GLY A 254 -1.04 24.37 3.33
CA GLY A 254 -1.75 25.58 3.76
C GLY A 254 -3.28 25.45 3.88
N SER A 255 -3.83 24.24 3.69
CA SER A 255 -5.26 24.00 3.80
C SER A 255 -5.54 22.64 4.45
N LYS A 256 -6.66 22.54 5.18
CA LYS A 256 -7.11 21.29 5.80
C LYS A 256 -7.47 20.21 4.78
N ILE A 257 -7.74 20.58 3.52
CA ILE A 257 -8.01 19.64 2.41
C ILE A 257 -6.77 19.27 1.59
N ALA A 258 -5.58 19.79 1.92
CA ALA A 258 -4.36 19.61 1.13
C ALA A 258 -3.93 18.13 0.94
N TRP A 259 -4.38 17.23 1.83
CA TRP A 259 -4.09 15.79 1.75
C TRP A 259 -4.66 15.11 0.50
N THR A 260 -5.70 15.66 -0.13
CA THR A 260 -6.30 15.08 -1.34
C THR A 260 -5.45 15.33 -2.58
N PHE A 261 -4.72 16.44 -2.61
CA PHE A 261 -4.08 16.93 -3.83
C PHE A 261 -3.05 15.95 -4.41
N PRO A 262 -2.10 15.38 -3.62
CA PRO A 262 -1.19 14.39 -4.18
C PRO A 262 -1.96 13.24 -4.81
N SER A 263 -2.92 12.64 -4.11
CA SER A 263 -3.69 11.49 -4.61
C SER A 263 -4.47 11.80 -5.89
N ILE A 264 -5.10 12.98 -5.99
CA ILE A 264 -5.80 13.42 -7.21
C ILE A 264 -4.81 13.53 -8.38
N LEU A 265 -3.67 14.19 -8.16
CA LEU A 265 -2.64 14.34 -9.19
C LEU A 265 -2.16 12.98 -9.72
N ARG A 266 -2.00 11.97 -8.84
CA ARG A 266 -1.64 10.61 -9.25
C ARG A 266 -2.75 9.95 -10.04
N GLY A 267 -4.00 10.08 -9.58
CA GLY A 267 -5.15 9.58 -10.33
C GLY A 267 -5.21 10.16 -11.73
N CYS A 268 -5.07 11.48 -11.86
CA CYS A 268 -5.04 12.17 -13.16
C CYS A 268 -3.89 11.67 -14.05
N GLU A 269 -2.69 11.48 -13.50
CA GLU A 269 -1.58 10.93 -14.28
C GLU A 269 -1.86 9.51 -14.77
N LEU A 270 -2.25 8.61 -13.87
CA LEU A 270 -2.46 7.20 -14.23
C LEU A 270 -3.59 7.08 -15.27
N VAL A 271 -4.65 7.89 -15.15
CA VAL A 271 -5.72 7.98 -16.15
C VAL A 271 -5.21 8.57 -17.46
N ALA A 272 -4.38 9.62 -17.43
CA ALA A 272 -3.79 10.19 -18.64
C ALA A 272 -2.95 9.15 -19.39
N LEU A 273 -2.12 8.38 -18.68
CA LEU A 273 -1.32 7.30 -19.27
C LEU A 273 -2.17 6.16 -19.87
N LEU A 274 -3.41 5.96 -19.41
CA LEU A 274 -4.36 5.01 -19.99
C LEU A 274 -5.07 5.52 -21.24
N ILE A 275 -5.28 6.84 -21.35
CA ILE A 275 -6.02 7.45 -22.47
C ILE A 275 -5.13 7.63 -23.70
N ILE A 276 -3.80 7.68 -23.53
CA ILE A 276 -2.87 7.72 -24.66
C ILE A 276 -3.06 6.43 -25.48
N PRO A 277 -3.37 6.52 -26.79
CA PRO A 277 -3.71 5.37 -27.63
C PRO A 277 -2.46 4.58 -28.06
N LEU A 278 -1.67 4.12 -27.08
CA LEU A 278 -0.45 3.33 -27.30
C LEU A 278 -0.81 1.97 -27.91
N ASN A 279 -0.12 1.58 -28.99
CA ASN A 279 -0.30 0.26 -29.60
C ASN A 279 0.53 -0.81 -28.87
N ILE A 280 0.17 -1.11 -27.62
CA ILE A 280 0.86 -2.09 -26.77
C ILE A 280 -0.09 -3.13 -26.18
N SER A 281 0.48 -4.26 -25.73
CA SER A 281 -0.32 -5.29 -25.06
C SER A 281 -0.91 -4.76 -23.73
N PRO A 282 -2.10 -5.22 -23.31
CA PRO A 282 -2.69 -4.84 -22.02
C PRO A 282 -1.80 -5.18 -20.82
N ALA A 283 -0.99 -6.25 -20.92
CA ALA A 283 -0.01 -6.61 -19.91
C ALA A 283 1.12 -5.57 -19.80
N LEU A 284 1.64 -5.07 -20.92
CA LEU A 284 2.65 -4.02 -20.92
C LEU A 284 2.07 -2.69 -20.39
N GLN A 285 0.84 -2.35 -20.76
CA GLN A 285 0.12 -1.20 -20.19
C GLN A 285 -0.05 -1.35 -18.67
N PHE A 286 -0.37 -2.55 -18.18
CA PHE A 286 -0.45 -2.84 -16.75
C PHE A 286 0.90 -2.64 -16.04
N LEU A 287 1.99 -3.13 -16.61
CA LEU A 287 3.34 -2.96 -16.05
C LEU A 287 3.76 -1.49 -16.00
N LEU A 288 3.43 -0.68 -17.02
CA LEU A 288 3.66 0.76 -17.01
C LEU A 288 2.94 1.41 -15.83
N ILE A 289 1.63 1.18 -15.70
CA ILE A 289 0.79 1.76 -14.64
C ILE A 289 1.26 1.33 -13.25
N VAL A 290 1.59 0.05 -13.07
CA VAL A 290 2.14 -0.47 -11.81
C VAL A 290 3.49 0.19 -11.49
N SER A 291 4.38 0.36 -12.46
CA SER A 291 5.69 0.99 -12.24
C SER A 291 5.56 2.44 -11.81
N VAL A 292 4.66 3.20 -12.45
CA VAL A 292 4.35 4.58 -12.06
C VAL A 292 3.68 4.63 -10.69
N ALA A 293 2.77 3.71 -10.38
CA ALA A 293 2.13 3.63 -9.06
C ALA A 293 3.15 3.32 -7.95
N LEU A 294 4.04 2.34 -8.15
CA LEU A 294 5.11 2.01 -7.20
C LEU A 294 6.11 3.17 -7.02
N TRP A 295 6.40 3.91 -8.09
CA TRP A 295 7.18 5.14 -8.00
C TRP A 295 6.53 6.15 -7.06
N HIS A 296 5.22 6.33 -7.15
CA HIS A 296 4.47 7.22 -6.25
C HIS A 296 4.45 6.73 -4.81
N TYR A 297 4.38 5.42 -4.57
CA TYR A 297 4.54 4.86 -3.23
C TYR A 297 5.92 5.16 -2.67
N ALA A 298 6.98 4.96 -3.45
CA ALA A 298 8.33 5.29 -3.02
C ALA A 298 8.48 6.78 -2.65
N ASN A 299 7.85 7.68 -3.41
CA ASN A 299 7.82 9.11 -3.11
C ASN A 299 7.03 9.45 -1.84
N LEU A 300 5.86 8.81 -1.66
CA LEU A 300 5.04 8.99 -0.45
C LEU A 300 5.85 8.63 0.79
N TYR A 301 6.42 7.44 0.86
CA TYR A 301 7.08 6.98 2.07
C TYR A 301 8.36 7.75 2.39
N ASP A 302 9.14 8.11 1.37
CA ASP A 302 10.28 9.01 1.60
C ASP A 302 9.83 10.36 2.17
N SER A 303 8.71 10.92 1.67
CA SER A 303 8.18 12.18 2.20
C SER A 303 7.71 12.08 3.65
N LEU A 304 7.10 10.95 4.03
CA LEU A 304 6.63 10.70 5.40
C LEU A 304 7.79 10.55 6.38
N GLN A 305 8.94 10.09 5.88
CA GLN A 305 10.17 9.90 6.65
C GLN A 305 11.13 11.10 6.55
N GLY A 306 10.74 12.19 5.88
CA GLY A 306 11.59 13.38 5.72
C GLY A 306 12.85 13.15 4.87
N ARG A 307 12.88 12.13 4.01
CA ARG A 307 14.03 11.79 3.16
C ARG A 307 14.16 12.73 1.95
N SER A 308 15.38 12.82 1.42
CA SER A 308 15.75 13.70 0.32
C SER A 308 15.03 13.39 -1.00
N THR A 309 14.65 14.43 -1.73
CA THR A 309 13.94 14.34 -3.03
C THR A 309 14.87 14.06 -4.23
N ARG A 310 16.17 13.81 -4.01
CA ARG A 310 17.16 13.65 -5.11
C ARG A 310 16.75 12.58 -6.12
N TYR A 311 16.48 11.37 -5.65
CA TYR A 311 15.98 10.29 -6.51
C TYR A 311 14.54 10.55 -6.96
N GLY A 312 13.71 11.20 -6.14
CA GLY A 312 12.35 11.60 -6.53
C GLY A 312 12.30 12.45 -7.82
N ARG A 313 13.29 13.32 -8.06
CA ARG A 313 13.38 14.10 -9.30
C ARG A 313 13.77 13.28 -10.53
N ALA A 314 14.48 12.16 -10.34
CA ALA A 314 14.94 11.30 -11.44
C ALA A 314 13.79 10.53 -12.11
N GLY A 315 12.65 10.36 -11.44
CA GLY A 315 11.48 9.69 -12.01
C GLY A 315 10.74 10.49 -13.10
N LEU A 316 11.37 11.49 -13.71
CA LEU A 316 10.88 12.29 -14.84
C LEU A 316 9.67 13.19 -14.55
N ARG A 317 9.15 13.16 -13.32
CA ARG A 317 7.91 13.84 -12.92
C ARG A 317 6.70 13.41 -13.75
N VAL A 318 5.52 13.87 -13.34
CA VAL A 318 4.26 13.59 -14.06
C VAL A 318 4.35 14.00 -15.53
N ALA A 319 4.82 15.23 -15.77
CA ALA A 319 4.90 15.78 -17.12
C ALA A 319 5.84 14.96 -18.02
N GLY A 320 7.03 14.59 -17.54
CA GLY A 320 8.00 13.85 -18.36
C GLY A 320 7.50 12.45 -18.72
N ARG A 321 6.83 11.75 -17.81
CA ARG A 321 6.28 10.41 -18.11
C ARG A 321 5.16 10.47 -19.14
N ILE A 322 4.24 11.43 -19.01
CA ILE A 322 3.17 11.66 -20.00
C ILE A 322 3.77 12.06 -21.35
N SER A 323 4.71 13.01 -21.37
CA SER A 323 5.36 13.47 -22.60
C SER A 323 6.12 12.34 -23.30
N LEU A 324 6.80 11.45 -22.57
CA LEU A 324 7.45 10.28 -23.17
C LEU A 324 6.45 9.32 -23.82
N CYS A 325 5.31 9.06 -23.19
CA CYS A 325 4.30 8.18 -23.76
C CYS A 325 3.62 8.82 -24.99
N LEU A 326 3.37 10.14 -24.97
CA LEU A 326 2.89 10.86 -26.15
C LEU A 326 3.91 10.84 -27.29
N LEU A 327 5.20 10.97 -26.97
CA LEU A 327 6.27 10.85 -27.95
C LEU A 327 6.36 9.43 -28.51
N ALA A 328 6.17 8.40 -27.67
CA ALA A 328 6.13 7.02 -28.10
C ALA A 328 5.06 6.78 -29.16
N TYR A 329 3.85 7.28 -28.90
CA TYR A 329 2.75 7.25 -29.85
C TYR A 329 3.06 8.02 -31.13
N ALA A 330 3.58 9.25 -31.01
CA ALA A 330 3.89 10.10 -32.16
C ALA A 330 4.97 9.51 -33.09
N LEU A 331 5.93 8.75 -32.53
CA LEU A 331 7.01 8.13 -33.28
C LEU A 331 6.72 6.69 -33.70
N GLY A 332 5.60 6.10 -33.26
CA GLY A 332 5.31 4.67 -33.47
C GLY A 332 6.28 3.74 -32.73
N LEU A 333 6.92 4.21 -31.66
CA LEU A 333 7.87 3.47 -30.81
C LEU A 333 7.23 3.11 -29.46
N ASP A 334 5.95 2.74 -29.49
CA ASP A 334 5.13 2.52 -28.30
C ASP A 334 5.74 1.47 -27.38
N SER A 335 6.09 0.31 -27.92
CA SER A 335 6.57 -0.84 -27.13
C SER A 335 7.95 -0.58 -26.55
N GLU A 336 8.86 -0.01 -27.32
CA GLU A 336 10.25 0.27 -26.94
C GLU A 336 10.32 1.30 -25.82
N ILE A 337 9.64 2.43 -25.98
CA ILE A 337 9.68 3.53 -25.02
C ILE A 337 8.94 3.14 -23.74
N VAL A 338 7.78 2.47 -23.84
CA VAL A 338 7.03 2.03 -22.65
C VAL A 338 7.79 0.96 -21.88
N THR A 339 8.41 0.00 -22.56
CA THR A 339 9.26 -1.02 -21.91
C THR A 339 10.47 -0.37 -21.26
N GLY A 340 11.16 0.53 -21.97
CA GLY A 340 12.30 1.28 -21.45
C GLY A 340 11.93 2.10 -20.22
N LEU A 341 10.81 2.81 -20.24
CA LEU A 341 10.30 3.60 -19.11
C LEU A 341 9.95 2.72 -17.91
N THR A 342 9.29 1.58 -18.15
CA THR A 342 8.92 0.60 -17.11
C THR A 342 10.18 0.06 -16.41
N ILE A 343 11.18 -0.38 -17.19
CA ILE A 343 12.46 -0.88 -16.66
C ILE A 343 13.21 0.23 -15.92
N TYR A 344 13.27 1.44 -16.49
CA TYR A 344 13.93 2.59 -15.89
C TYR A 344 13.35 2.92 -14.50
N LEU A 345 12.03 3.00 -14.38
CA LEU A 345 11.37 3.24 -13.11
C LEU A 345 11.60 2.10 -12.13
N GLY A 346 11.52 0.84 -12.59
CA GLY A 346 11.83 -0.33 -11.76
C GLY A 346 13.25 -0.28 -11.18
N LEU A 347 14.25 -0.01 -12.01
CA LEU A 347 15.64 0.13 -11.58
C LEU A 347 15.82 1.31 -10.62
N LEU A 348 15.19 2.45 -10.88
CA LEU A 348 15.23 3.58 -9.96
C LEU A 348 14.62 3.24 -8.59
N ILE A 349 13.51 2.50 -8.56
CA ILE A 349 12.89 2.04 -7.30
C ILE A 349 13.89 1.15 -6.55
N VAL A 350 14.46 0.14 -7.21
CA VAL A 350 15.43 -0.77 -6.60
C VAL A 350 16.68 -0.03 -6.10
N MET A 351 17.24 0.86 -6.90
CA MET A 351 18.41 1.68 -6.51
C MET A 351 18.13 2.62 -5.35
N ARG A 352 16.87 3.03 -5.16
CA ARG A 352 16.47 3.84 -4.00
C ARG A 352 16.68 3.08 -2.69
N GLY A 353 16.40 1.77 -2.68
CA GLY A 353 16.98 0.72 -1.84
C GLY A 353 17.32 1.03 -0.37
N GLY A 354 16.55 1.87 0.34
CA GLY A 354 16.88 2.28 1.71
C GLY A 354 18.16 3.14 1.86
N HIS A 355 18.78 3.57 0.75
CA HIS A 355 19.91 4.49 0.78
C HIS A 355 19.41 5.94 0.98
N ASN A 356 20.12 6.71 1.82
CA ASN A 356 19.78 8.07 2.31
C ASN A 356 18.84 8.17 3.51
N VAL A 357 19.22 7.58 4.64
CA VAL A 357 18.89 8.20 5.93
C VAL A 357 19.94 9.27 6.18
N ALA A 358 19.53 10.53 6.19
CA ALA A 358 20.32 11.54 6.87
C ALA A 358 20.46 11.05 8.32
N LYS A 359 21.69 10.79 8.76
CA LYS A 359 22.00 10.56 10.17
C LYS A 359 21.41 11.76 10.96
N GLY A 360 20.26 11.60 11.63
CA GLY A 360 19.71 12.70 12.43
C GLY A 360 18.19 12.80 12.59
N ALA A 361 17.45 11.68 12.68
CA ALA A 361 16.10 11.73 13.23
C ALA A 361 15.86 10.45 14.04
N VAL A 362 16.31 10.49 15.30
CA VAL A 362 15.83 9.65 16.40
C VAL A 362 14.65 10.37 17.04
#